data_AF-A0A2G5DHV3-F1
#
_entry.id   AF-A0A2G5DHV3-F1
#
_cell.length_a   1.000
_cell.length_b   1.000
_cell.length_c   1.000
_cell.angle_alpha   90.00
_cell.angle_beta   90.00
_cell.angle_gamma   90.00
#
_symmetry.space_group_name_H-M   'P 1'
#
loop_
_entity.id
_entity.type
_entity.pdbx_description
1 polymer ?
#
loop_
_entity_poly.entity_id
_entity_poly.type
_entity_poly.pdbx_seq_one_letter_code
_entity_poly.pdbx_strand_id
1 'polypeptide(L)'
;MTAYSVTSPLCTWLVAACMSVPSEKDNLFKVSSSSSSMFQSHKSSRHVRRRKIVSTCNSNSGLISAFCGSSFQGLMASCLAFEPCEEYYSSKGFSSSLMSFGENGFSLFGSKSDKMINRKQRRINRATNAVTGKAMDVALEPTKISTKKPVMKQRRVVVTGTGVVTPLGHESDVFYNNLLDGVSGISEIEGFDCAQFPTRIAGEVKSFSTDGWVAPKLSKRADKFMLYMLTAGKKALADAGITDEVMNELDKTRCGVLIGSGMGGMKVFSDAIEALRVSYKKMNPFCVPFATTNMGSAMLAMDIGWMGPNYSISTACATSNFCILNAANHIIRGEADVMLCGGSDAAIIPIGLGGFVACRALSQRNSDPTKASRPWDINRDGFVMGEGAGVLVLEELEHAKKRGATIYAEFLGGSFTSDAYHMTEPHPEGMETDY
;
A
#
# COMPACT_ATOMS: atom_id res chain seq x y z
N MET A 1 11.20 -40.19 -16.20
CA MET A 1 12.29 -39.33 -15.71
C MET A 1 11.66 -38.11 -15.07
N THR A 2 11.54 -38.14 -13.75
CA THR A 2 11.03 -37.04 -12.91
C THR A 2 12.12 -35.99 -12.78
N ALA A 3 11.94 -34.83 -13.39
CA ALA A 3 12.82 -33.68 -13.21
C ALA A 3 12.35 -32.89 -11.98
N TYR A 4 13.14 -32.95 -10.91
CA TYR A 4 13.02 -32.05 -9.76
C TYR A 4 13.49 -30.65 -10.19
N SER A 5 12.59 -29.66 -10.14
CA SER A 5 12.97 -28.25 -10.24
C SER A 5 13.49 -27.79 -8.88
N VAL A 6 14.80 -27.56 -8.80
CA VAL A 6 15.43 -26.92 -7.65
C VAL A 6 15.08 -25.44 -7.70
N THR A 7 14.13 -25.02 -6.87
CA THR A 7 13.85 -23.60 -6.61
C THR A 7 14.99 -23.05 -5.74
N SER A 8 15.67 -22.03 -6.26
CA SER A 8 16.77 -21.36 -5.57
C SER A 8 16.23 -20.51 -4.41
N PRO A 9 16.70 -20.69 -3.16
CA PRO A 9 16.25 -19.92 -1.98
C PRO A 9 16.74 -18.46 -1.96
N LEU A 10 17.34 -17.96 -3.04
CA LEU A 10 17.92 -16.61 -3.12
C LEU A 10 16.89 -15.50 -3.35
N CYS A 11 15.69 -15.79 -3.84
CA CYS A 11 14.69 -14.74 -4.15
C CYS A 11 13.91 -14.23 -2.94
N THR A 12 13.77 -15.02 -1.87
CA THR A 12 12.80 -14.73 -0.80
C THR A 12 13.32 -13.77 0.29
N TRP A 13 14.63 -13.53 0.36
CA TRP A 13 15.27 -12.69 1.39
C TRP A 13 15.43 -11.20 1.01
N LEU A 14 15.04 -10.81 -0.21
CA LEU A 14 15.26 -9.46 -0.76
C LEU A 14 14.41 -8.35 -0.11
N VAL A 15 13.29 -8.67 0.55
CA VAL A 15 12.32 -7.66 1.01
C VAL A 15 12.43 -7.34 2.52
N ALA A 16 12.78 -8.29 3.38
CA ALA A 16 12.79 -8.11 4.83
C ALA A 16 13.99 -7.27 5.37
N ALA A 17 15.09 -7.18 4.61
CA ALA A 17 16.34 -6.61 5.12
C ALA A 17 16.36 -5.06 5.18
N CYS A 18 15.52 -4.38 4.39
CA CYS A 18 15.52 -2.92 4.29
C CYS A 18 14.91 -2.20 5.51
N MET A 19 14.24 -2.92 6.43
CA MET A 19 13.59 -2.33 7.61
C MET A 19 14.25 -2.67 8.95
N SER A 20 15.38 -3.37 8.95
CA SER A 20 16.06 -3.76 10.20
C SER A 20 16.90 -2.62 10.77
N VAL A 21 16.42 -2.00 11.86
CA VAL A 21 17.22 -1.11 12.72
C VAL A 21 18.11 -1.99 13.62
N PRO A 22 19.41 -1.70 13.80
CA PRO A 22 20.23 -2.43 14.76
C PRO A 22 19.73 -2.16 16.19
N SER A 23 19.25 -3.21 16.86
CA SER A 23 19.01 -3.19 18.30
C SER A 23 20.35 -3.22 19.04
N GLU A 24 20.67 -2.18 19.79
CA GLU A 24 21.81 -2.17 20.71
C GLU A 24 21.58 -3.20 21.81
N LYS A 25 22.39 -4.28 21.81
CA LYS A 25 22.47 -5.19 22.95
C LYS A 25 23.24 -4.52 24.08
N ASP A 26 22.50 -4.02 25.07
CA ASP A 26 23.05 -3.74 26.41
C ASP A 26 23.55 -5.06 27.03
N ASN A 27 24.88 -5.23 27.08
CA ASN A 27 25.52 -6.28 27.86
C ASN A 27 25.80 -5.77 29.28
N LEU A 28 25.03 -6.29 30.23
CA LEU A 28 25.31 -6.23 31.66
C LEU A 28 26.31 -7.34 32.06
N PHE A 29 27.10 -7.03 33.10
CA PHE A 29 28.04 -7.88 33.85
C PHE A 29 29.45 -8.08 33.30
N LYS A 30 30.41 -7.30 33.87
CA LYS A 30 31.62 -7.89 34.42
C LYS A 30 32.08 -7.19 35.71
N VAL A 31 32.41 -8.07 36.65
CA VAL A 31 32.77 -7.90 38.04
C VAL A 31 34.07 -7.11 38.21
N SER A 32 34.09 -6.31 39.27
CA SER A 32 35.24 -5.60 39.82
C SER A 32 36.41 -6.54 40.15
N SER A 33 37.63 -6.19 39.72
CA SER A 33 38.84 -6.55 40.46
C SER A 33 39.89 -5.46 40.30
N SER A 34 40.44 -5.09 41.46
CA SER A 34 41.47 -4.11 41.72
C SER A 34 42.82 -4.46 41.09
N SER A 35 43.52 -3.48 40.52
CA SER A 35 44.96 -3.34 40.71
C SER A 35 45.43 -1.92 40.44
N SER A 36 46.23 -1.45 41.40
CA SER A 36 46.94 -0.19 41.48
C SER A 36 48.10 -0.09 40.48
N SER A 37 48.33 1.08 39.90
CA SER A 37 49.64 1.73 39.96
C SER A 37 49.57 3.19 39.52
N MET A 38 50.22 4.03 40.32
CA MET A 38 50.48 5.45 40.11
C MET A 38 51.40 5.66 38.89
N PHE A 39 51.21 6.75 38.14
CA PHE A 39 52.29 7.71 37.88
C PHE A 39 51.74 9.11 37.50
N GLN A 40 52.25 10.09 38.24
CA GLN A 40 52.27 11.55 38.07
C GLN A 40 52.80 11.97 36.67
N SER A 41 52.69 13.19 36.12
CA SER A 41 52.23 14.53 36.52
C SER A 41 52.34 15.51 35.33
N HIS A 42 51.81 16.73 35.52
CA HIS A 42 52.12 18.06 34.93
C HIS A 42 50.90 18.71 34.24
N LYS A 43 50.15 19.58 34.93
CA LYS A 43 50.38 21.00 35.34
C LYS A 43 50.08 22.05 34.26
N SER A 44 49.10 22.91 34.61
CA SER A 44 48.95 24.37 34.40
C SER A 44 47.68 24.72 33.60
N SER A 45 46.58 25.26 34.16
CA SER A 45 46.32 26.40 35.06
C SER A 45 46.36 27.80 34.39
N ARG A 46 45.20 28.49 34.39
CA ARG A 46 44.93 29.94 34.68
C ARG A 46 43.76 30.47 33.83
N HIS A 47 42.58 30.74 34.43
CA HIS A 47 42.09 31.96 35.10
C HIS A 47 41.18 32.81 34.18
N VAL A 48 39.85 32.80 34.39
CA VAL A 48 39.03 33.78 35.17
C VAL A 48 38.96 35.19 34.56
N ARG A 49 37.76 35.63 34.10
CA ARG A 49 37.03 36.79 34.69
C ARG A 49 35.63 37.03 34.09
N ARG A 50 34.70 37.26 35.02
CA ARG A 50 33.32 37.75 34.89
C ARG A 50 33.25 39.19 34.36
N ARG A 51 32.12 39.55 33.73
CA ARG A 51 31.38 40.80 34.03
C ARG A 51 29.88 40.65 33.78
N LYS A 52 29.09 41.26 34.66
CA LYS A 52 27.63 41.24 34.81
C LYS A 52 27.18 42.71 34.96
N ILE A 53 26.13 43.11 34.25
CA ILE A 53 25.28 44.33 34.39
C ILE A 53 23.94 43.86 33.77
N VAL A 54 22.76 43.64 34.42
CA VAL A 54 21.89 44.36 35.39
C VAL A 54 21.40 45.70 34.83
N SER A 55 20.15 45.89 34.40
CA SER A 55 18.98 46.12 35.27
C SER A 55 17.63 46.09 34.49
N THR A 56 16.62 45.32 34.93
CA THR A 56 15.28 45.73 35.50
C THR A 56 14.24 46.28 34.51
N CYS A 57 12.93 46.01 34.51
CA CYS A 57 11.91 45.34 35.36
C CYS A 57 10.65 45.19 34.43
N ASN A 58 9.63 44.35 34.60
CA ASN A 58 8.86 44.00 35.80
C ASN A 58 7.92 42.78 35.58
N SER A 59 7.77 41.95 36.63
CA SER A 59 6.59 41.21 37.18
C SER A 59 5.58 40.49 36.24
N ASN A 60 5.17 39.22 36.40
CA ASN A 60 4.94 38.37 37.60
C ASN A 60 4.98 36.86 37.19
N SER A 61 5.87 36.01 37.77
CA SER A 61 5.64 34.98 38.82
C SER A 61 4.58 33.89 38.48
N GLY A 62 4.82 32.58 38.53
CA GLY A 62 5.92 31.69 38.92
C GLY A 62 5.38 30.23 38.88
N LEU A 63 6.11 29.24 38.39
CA LEU A 63 6.81 28.22 39.21
C LEU A 63 7.69 27.35 38.30
N ILE A 64 8.88 27.02 38.78
CA ILE A 64 9.97 26.34 38.08
C ILE A 64 10.09 24.88 38.55
N SER A 65 10.41 24.02 37.56
CA SER A 65 11.13 22.73 37.56
C SER A 65 10.59 21.50 38.31
N ALA A 66 10.44 20.40 37.58
CA ALA A 66 11.49 19.36 37.48
C ALA A 66 11.20 18.37 36.33
N PHE A 67 12.21 18.12 35.50
CA PHE A 67 12.29 16.98 34.58
C PHE A 67 12.59 15.71 35.37
N CYS A 68 11.87 14.62 35.14
CA CYS A 68 12.46 13.26 35.07
C CYS A 68 11.44 12.24 34.54
N GLY A 69 11.84 11.51 33.50
CA GLY A 69 11.42 10.13 33.19
C GLY A 69 9.93 9.80 33.13
N SER A 70 9.37 9.74 31.92
CA SER A 70 8.22 8.87 31.66
C SER A 70 8.53 8.05 30.42
N SER A 71 8.80 6.77 30.65
CA SER A 71 9.06 5.76 29.64
C SER A 71 7.88 5.62 28.68
N PHE A 72 8.19 5.25 27.44
CA PHE A 72 7.29 5.07 26.30
C PHE A 72 6.22 3.97 26.46
N GLN A 73 6.02 3.40 27.65
CA GLN A 73 5.04 2.34 27.90
C GLN A 73 3.62 2.86 28.25
N GLY A 74 3.45 4.16 28.51
CA GLY A 74 2.17 4.72 28.97
C GLY A 74 1.14 5.10 27.89
N LEU A 75 1.50 5.05 26.61
CA LEU A 75 0.65 5.54 25.51
C LEU A 75 0.07 4.44 24.59
N MET A 76 0.45 3.18 24.82
CA MET A 76 -0.09 2.01 24.08
C MET A 76 -1.20 1.25 24.84
N ALA A 77 -1.54 1.66 26.06
CA ALA A 77 -2.51 0.93 26.91
C ALA A 77 -3.94 1.49 26.88
N SER A 78 -4.25 2.52 26.08
CA SER A 78 -5.59 3.15 26.06
C SER A 78 -6.41 2.87 24.80
N CYS A 79 -5.93 2.04 23.88
CA CYS A 79 -6.68 1.55 22.74
C CYS A 79 -6.27 0.09 22.54
N LEU A 80 -7.23 -0.83 22.66
CA LEU A 80 -7.15 -2.31 22.56
C LEU A 80 -7.48 -3.01 23.89
N ALA A 81 -8.76 -3.01 24.22
CA ALA A 81 -9.37 -4.10 24.97
C ALA A 81 -10.59 -4.58 24.17
N PHE A 82 -10.35 -5.47 23.21
CA PHE A 82 -11.41 -6.37 22.72
C PHE A 82 -11.18 -7.69 23.44
N GLU A 83 -11.98 -7.96 24.48
CA GLU A 83 -12.06 -9.29 25.07
C GLU A 83 -12.79 -10.25 24.09
N PRO A 84 -12.40 -11.52 24.01
CA PRO A 84 -13.06 -12.50 23.14
C PRO A 84 -14.41 -12.91 23.75
N CYS A 85 -15.50 -12.66 23.02
CA CYS A 85 -16.83 -13.09 23.43
C CYS A 85 -17.07 -14.55 23.00
N GLU A 86 -16.77 -15.48 23.88
CA GLU A 86 -17.16 -16.89 23.81
C GLU A 86 -18.63 -17.02 24.24
N GLU A 87 -19.59 -16.88 23.32
CA GLU A 87 -20.95 -17.42 23.50
C GLU A 87 -21.78 -17.25 22.20
N TYR A 88 -21.68 -18.22 21.28
CA TYR A 88 -22.72 -18.41 20.27
C TYR A 88 -22.91 -19.89 19.90
N TYR A 89 -23.20 -20.71 20.90
CA TYR A 89 -23.90 -22.00 20.73
C TYR A 89 -24.74 -22.27 21.97
N SER A 90 -26.04 -21.98 21.92
CA SER A 90 -27.13 -22.82 22.47
C SER A 90 -28.42 -22.01 22.65
N SER A 91 -29.51 -22.65 22.27
CA SER A 91 -30.88 -22.16 22.40
C SER A 91 -31.40 -22.25 23.84
N LYS A 92 -32.22 -21.27 24.26
CA LYS A 92 -33.57 -21.42 24.85
C LYS A 92 -34.08 -20.06 25.35
N GLY A 93 -35.32 -19.73 25.00
CA GLY A 93 -35.93 -18.45 25.32
C GLY A 93 -36.38 -18.31 26.78
N PHE A 94 -36.55 -17.07 27.23
CA PHE A 94 -37.69 -16.58 28.02
C PHE A 94 -37.61 -15.04 28.11
N SER A 95 -38.67 -14.44 28.65
CA SER A 95 -39.23 -13.13 28.36
C SER A 95 -38.66 -11.89 29.10
N SER A 96 -39.10 -10.74 28.58
CA SER A 96 -39.60 -9.52 29.27
C SER A 96 -38.64 -8.51 29.93
N SER A 97 -38.64 -7.29 29.36
CA SER A 97 -38.88 -5.95 29.96
C SER A 97 -37.94 -4.92 29.34
N LEU A 98 -38.40 -4.08 28.40
CA LEU A 98 -39.08 -2.79 28.58
C LEU A 98 -38.24 -1.75 29.35
N MET A 99 -37.65 -0.79 28.61
CA MET A 99 -37.67 0.64 28.95
C MET A 99 -37.34 1.47 27.70
N SER A 100 -38.23 2.41 27.44
CA SER A 100 -38.28 3.33 26.29
C SER A 100 -37.45 4.60 26.50
N PHE A 101 -37.47 5.42 25.43
CA PHE A 101 -37.16 6.86 25.29
C PHE A 101 -35.77 7.15 24.69
N GLY A 102 -35.65 7.84 23.54
CA GLY A 102 -36.65 8.53 22.73
C GLY A 102 -36.09 8.96 21.37
N GLU A 103 -37.01 9.12 20.42
CA GLU A 103 -36.80 9.61 19.06
C GLU A 103 -36.78 11.15 18.99
N ASN A 104 -36.07 11.66 17.98
CA ASN A 104 -36.38 12.84 17.15
C ASN A 104 -35.40 12.73 15.96
N GLY A 105 -35.75 12.52 14.69
CA GLY A 105 -36.97 12.76 13.94
C GLY A 105 -36.62 13.72 12.80
N PHE A 106 -36.66 13.28 11.53
CA PHE A 106 -37.06 14.09 10.37
C PHE A 106 -37.21 13.17 9.13
N SER A 107 -38.44 13.12 8.59
CA SER A 107 -38.83 12.38 7.39
C SER A 107 -39.03 13.34 6.21
N LEU A 108 -38.88 12.84 4.98
CA LEU A 108 -39.26 13.54 3.76
C LEU A 108 -40.15 12.64 2.89
N PHE A 109 -41.33 13.16 2.60
CA PHE A 109 -42.35 12.76 1.61
C PHE A 109 -43.07 11.41 1.75
N GLY A 110 -44.37 11.51 2.03
CA GLY A 110 -45.37 10.46 1.80
C GLY A 110 -46.44 10.89 0.81
N SER A 111 -47.23 9.91 0.36
CA SER A 111 -48.61 10.12 -0.09
C SER A 111 -49.49 8.93 0.28
N LYS A 112 -50.42 9.19 1.24
CA LYS A 112 -51.87 8.84 1.32
C LYS A 112 -52.32 7.45 0.83
N SER A 113 -53.16 6.67 1.53
CA SER A 113 -54.14 6.94 2.58
C SER A 113 -54.61 5.66 3.30
N ASP A 114 -54.60 5.68 4.64
CA ASP A 114 -55.69 5.37 5.58
C ASP A 114 -56.68 4.20 5.28
N LYS A 115 -56.69 3.12 6.09
CA LYS A 115 -57.36 2.91 7.42
C LYS A 115 -58.73 2.22 7.24
N MET A 116 -59.24 1.29 8.08
CA MET A 116 -58.84 0.70 9.36
C MET A 116 -59.90 -0.39 9.74
N ILE A 117 -59.55 -1.23 10.74
CA ILE A 117 -60.43 -1.89 11.75
C ILE A 117 -61.03 -3.29 11.46
N ASN A 118 -60.32 -4.30 11.99
CA ASN A 118 -60.74 -5.30 13.00
C ASN A 118 -62.20 -5.80 13.09
N ARG A 119 -62.36 -7.14 13.01
CA ARG A 119 -63.00 -7.94 14.08
C ARG A 119 -62.80 -9.45 13.91
N LYS A 120 -62.23 -10.09 14.95
CA LYS A 120 -62.23 -11.55 15.18
C LYS A 120 -63.63 -12.00 15.61
N GLN A 121 -64.11 -13.14 15.10
CA GLN A 121 -64.69 -14.23 15.93
C GLN A 121 -65.02 -15.50 15.14
N ARG A 122 -64.62 -16.63 15.72
CA ARG A 122 -64.81 -18.03 15.30
C ARG A 122 -66.29 -18.42 15.15
N ARG A 123 -66.57 -19.35 14.23
CA ARG A 123 -67.66 -20.33 14.37
C ARG A 123 -67.17 -21.73 13.96
N ILE A 124 -67.56 -22.71 14.77
CA ILE A 124 -67.27 -24.15 14.73
C ILE A 124 -68.48 -24.88 14.14
N ASN A 125 -68.23 -26.01 13.45
CA ASN A 125 -69.01 -27.28 13.35
C ASN A 125 -68.93 -27.83 11.90
N ARG A 126 -68.81 -29.12 11.56
CA ARG A 126 -68.59 -30.42 12.24
C ARG A 126 -68.45 -31.49 11.11
N ALA A 127 -67.52 -32.43 11.25
CA ALA A 127 -67.40 -33.81 10.71
C ALA A 127 -67.81 -34.19 9.25
N THR A 128 -66.93 -34.91 8.51
CA THR A 128 -66.97 -36.37 8.25
C THR A 128 -65.96 -36.83 7.17
N ASN A 129 -65.41 -38.03 7.40
CA ASN A 129 -64.85 -39.03 6.46
C ASN A 129 -63.44 -38.86 5.87
N ALA A 130 -62.55 -39.74 6.35
CA ALA A 130 -61.30 -40.14 5.73
C ALA A 130 -61.52 -41.38 4.85
N VAL A 131 -60.94 -41.42 3.63
CA VAL A 131 -60.55 -42.66 2.93
C VAL A 131 -59.30 -42.39 2.07
N THR A 132 -58.32 -43.25 2.30
CA THR A 132 -57.03 -43.56 1.63
C THR A 132 -56.84 -43.18 0.15
N GLY A 133 -55.73 -42.50 -0.15
CA GLY A 133 -55.18 -42.32 -1.51
C GLY A 133 -53.89 -43.12 -1.71
N LYS A 134 -53.80 -43.84 -2.84
CA LYS A 134 -52.68 -44.69 -3.28
C LYS A 134 -51.37 -43.89 -3.46
N ALA A 135 -50.25 -44.47 -3.03
CA ALA A 135 -48.92 -44.03 -3.42
C ALA A 135 -48.66 -44.40 -4.89
N MET A 136 -48.28 -43.43 -5.72
CA MET A 136 -47.67 -43.68 -7.01
C MET A 136 -46.16 -43.56 -6.86
N ASP A 137 -45.46 -44.65 -7.17
CA ASP A 137 -44.01 -44.69 -7.27
C ASP A 137 -43.62 -44.15 -8.64
N VAL A 138 -42.87 -43.05 -8.66
CA VAL A 138 -42.33 -42.47 -9.89
C VAL A 138 -40.91 -43.00 -10.04
N ALA A 139 -40.74 -43.95 -10.98
CA ALA A 139 -39.44 -44.44 -11.38
C ALA A 139 -38.63 -43.31 -12.02
N LEU A 140 -37.60 -42.84 -11.31
CA LEU A 140 -36.57 -41.95 -11.83
C LEU A 140 -35.56 -42.78 -12.63
N GLU A 141 -35.59 -42.65 -13.96
CA GLU A 141 -34.52 -43.12 -14.82
C GLU A 141 -33.21 -42.39 -14.47
N PRO A 142 -32.08 -43.10 -14.27
CA PRO A 142 -30.82 -42.47 -13.95
C PRO A 142 -30.26 -41.78 -15.20
N THR A 143 -30.43 -40.47 -15.28
CA THR A 143 -29.68 -39.63 -16.22
C THR A 143 -28.20 -39.82 -15.95
N LYS A 144 -27.48 -40.39 -16.92
CA LYS A 144 -26.01 -40.42 -16.92
C LYS A 144 -25.49 -38.98 -16.87
N ILE A 145 -25.13 -38.53 -15.67
CA ILE A 145 -24.39 -37.30 -15.47
C ILE A 145 -23.01 -37.53 -16.08
N SER A 146 -22.77 -36.97 -17.27
CA SER A 146 -21.45 -36.86 -17.86
C SER A 146 -20.61 -35.94 -16.97
N THR A 147 -19.83 -36.52 -16.05
CA THR A 147 -18.93 -35.81 -15.12
C THR A 147 -17.61 -35.40 -15.75
N LYS A 148 -17.58 -35.06 -17.04
CA LYS A 148 -16.41 -34.39 -17.61
C LYS A 148 -16.65 -32.88 -17.58
N LYS A 149 -16.30 -32.26 -16.45
CA LYS A 149 -15.93 -30.84 -16.43
C LYS A 149 -14.90 -30.68 -17.57
N PRO A 150 -15.13 -29.82 -18.57
CA PRO A 150 -14.12 -29.60 -19.59
C PRO A 150 -12.83 -29.22 -18.87
N VAL A 151 -11.73 -29.89 -19.20
CA VAL A 151 -10.41 -29.49 -18.74
C VAL A 151 -10.17 -28.13 -19.37
N MET A 152 -10.56 -27.06 -18.68
CA MET A 152 -10.22 -25.72 -19.13
C MET A 152 -8.71 -25.65 -19.11
N LYS A 153 -8.11 -25.55 -20.29
CA LYS A 153 -6.68 -25.30 -20.44
C LYS A 153 -6.40 -24.03 -19.62
N GLN A 154 -5.59 -24.18 -18.57
CA GLN A 154 -5.29 -23.07 -17.66
C GLN A 154 -4.77 -21.89 -18.48
N ARG A 155 -5.45 -20.73 -18.37
CA ARG A 155 -5.04 -19.52 -19.08
C ARG A 155 -3.68 -19.10 -18.54
N ARG A 156 -2.68 -19.03 -19.42
CA ARG A 156 -1.30 -18.69 -19.08
C ARG A 156 -1.12 -17.19 -19.23
N VAL A 157 -0.34 -16.59 -18.34
CA VAL A 157 -0.12 -15.14 -18.28
C VAL A 157 1.30 -14.84 -18.67
N VAL A 158 1.49 -13.90 -19.58
CA VAL A 158 2.81 -13.44 -20.04
C VAL A 158 2.97 -11.94 -19.85
N VAL A 159 4.22 -11.51 -19.72
CA VAL A 159 4.58 -10.09 -19.74
C VAL A 159 4.90 -9.70 -21.18
N THR A 160 4.13 -8.77 -21.73
CA THR A 160 4.30 -8.30 -23.12
C THR A 160 4.86 -6.90 -23.22
N GLY A 161 4.82 -6.10 -22.14
CA GLY A 161 5.39 -4.76 -22.13
C GLY A 161 5.77 -4.28 -20.74
N THR A 162 6.66 -3.29 -20.71
CA THR A 162 7.25 -2.71 -19.52
C THR A 162 7.35 -1.19 -19.65
N GLY A 163 7.18 -0.48 -18.55
CA GLY A 163 7.35 0.97 -18.52
C GLY A 163 7.76 1.44 -17.13
N VAL A 164 8.69 2.39 -17.10
CA VAL A 164 9.31 2.86 -15.86
C VAL A 164 9.44 4.38 -15.84
N VAL A 165 9.39 4.95 -14.65
CA VAL A 165 9.81 6.33 -14.35
C VAL A 165 10.62 6.24 -13.06
N THR A 166 11.93 6.46 -13.13
CA THR A 166 12.82 6.25 -11.97
C THR A 166 13.92 7.30 -11.92
N PRO A 167 14.62 7.47 -10.78
CA PRO A 167 15.82 8.30 -10.70
C PRO A 167 16.97 7.81 -11.58
N LEU A 168 16.91 6.56 -12.04
CA LEU A 168 17.90 5.93 -12.92
C LEU A 168 17.51 5.97 -14.40
N GLY A 169 16.39 6.60 -14.75
CA GLY A 169 15.92 6.71 -16.12
C GLY A 169 14.44 6.39 -16.29
N HIS A 170 13.89 6.85 -17.42
CA HIS A 170 12.48 6.75 -17.77
C HIS A 170 12.22 5.83 -18.97
N GLU A 171 13.27 5.29 -19.57
CA GLU A 171 13.18 4.25 -20.59
C GLU A 171 13.67 2.93 -19.98
N SER A 172 13.00 1.82 -20.28
CA SER A 172 13.31 0.51 -19.69
C SER A 172 14.76 0.10 -19.92
N ASP A 173 15.29 0.31 -21.13
CA ASP A 173 16.69 -0.03 -21.47
C ASP A 173 17.70 0.83 -20.71
N VAL A 174 17.43 2.14 -20.58
CA VAL A 174 18.32 3.06 -19.85
C VAL A 174 18.34 2.69 -18.37
N PHE A 175 17.17 2.46 -17.79
CA PHE A 175 17.02 1.99 -16.41
C PHE A 175 17.80 0.68 -16.20
N TYR A 176 17.60 -0.31 -17.07
CA TYR A 176 18.24 -1.62 -16.96
C TYR A 176 19.77 -1.54 -17.10
N ASN A 177 20.28 -0.80 -18.08
CA ASN A 177 21.72 -0.63 -18.27
C ASN A 177 22.38 0.10 -17.08
N ASN A 178 21.74 1.15 -16.55
CA ASN A 178 22.24 1.85 -15.36
C ASN A 178 22.28 0.94 -14.13
N LEU A 179 21.32 0.00 -13.98
CA LEU A 179 21.37 -1.01 -12.93
C LEU A 179 22.55 -1.96 -13.10
N LEU A 180 22.80 -2.45 -14.33
CA LEU A 180 23.94 -3.33 -14.62
C LEU A 180 25.28 -2.64 -14.37
N ASP A 181 25.37 -1.34 -14.65
CA ASP A 181 26.56 -0.51 -14.42
C ASP A 181 26.74 -0.12 -12.94
N GLY A 182 25.79 -0.45 -12.06
CA GLY A 182 25.85 -0.12 -10.63
C GLY A 182 25.70 1.38 -10.35
N VAL A 183 25.01 2.12 -11.23
CA VAL A 183 24.76 3.55 -11.05
C VAL A 183 23.79 3.75 -9.88
N SER A 184 24.12 4.70 -8.99
CA SER A 184 23.24 5.08 -7.88
C SER A 184 22.37 6.26 -8.29
N GLY A 185 21.06 6.13 -8.09
CA GLY A 185 20.09 7.22 -8.30
C GLY A 185 19.90 8.11 -7.06
N ILE A 186 20.69 7.90 -6.01
CA ILE A 186 20.55 8.61 -4.73
C ILE A 186 21.42 9.87 -4.72
N SER A 187 20.81 11.01 -4.43
CA SER A 187 21.49 12.29 -4.26
C SER A 187 20.87 13.11 -3.13
N GLU A 188 21.37 14.33 -2.93
CA GLU A 188 20.68 15.33 -2.12
C GLU A 188 19.29 15.64 -2.71
N ILE A 189 18.33 15.93 -1.82
CA ILE A 189 16.96 16.33 -2.18
C ILE A 189 16.99 17.80 -2.63
N GLU A 190 16.43 18.07 -3.81
CA GLU A 190 16.36 19.41 -4.41
C GLU A 190 14.92 19.96 -4.42
N GLY A 191 13.90 19.10 -4.29
CA GLY A 191 12.50 19.48 -4.36
C GLY A 191 11.99 20.40 -3.23
N PHE A 192 12.68 20.48 -2.09
CA PHE A 192 12.35 21.38 -0.97
C PHE A 192 13.53 21.59 -0.03
N ASP A 193 13.48 22.64 0.80
CA ASP A 193 14.49 22.88 1.84
C ASP A 193 14.37 21.82 2.96
N CYS A 194 15.37 20.95 3.01
CA CYS A 194 15.49 19.90 4.01
C CYS A 194 16.66 20.13 4.99
N ALA A 195 17.23 21.34 5.09
CA ALA A 195 18.43 21.60 5.90
C ALA A 195 18.30 21.20 7.38
N GLN A 196 17.09 21.28 7.93
CA GLN A 196 16.79 20.91 9.33
C GLN A 196 16.47 19.42 9.52
N PHE A 197 16.37 18.64 8.45
CA PHE A 197 16.09 17.20 8.53
C PHE A 197 17.40 16.41 8.75
N PRO A 198 17.36 15.35 9.58
CA PRO A 198 18.51 14.48 9.77
C PRO A 198 18.87 13.69 8.51
N THR A 199 17.88 13.37 7.67
CA THR A 199 18.06 12.80 6.32
C THR A 199 17.75 13.86 5.29
N ARG A 200 18.65 14.05 4.31
CA ARG A 200 18.57 15.06 3.24
C ARG A 200 18.84 14.47 1.86
N ILE A 201 18.74 13.14 1.76
CA ILE A 201 19.07 12.36 0.58
C ILE A 201 17.89 11.49 0.19
N ALA A 202 17.70 11.29 -1.11
CA ALA A 202 16.68 10.41 -1.67
C ALA A 202 17.01 10.05 -3.13
N GLY A 203 16.32 9.04 -3.64
CA GLY A 203 16.21 8.79 -5.08
C GLY A 203 15.09 9.66 -5.66
N GLU A 204 15.38 10.95 -5.86
CA GLU A 204 14.44 11.91 -6.44
C GLU A 204 14.43 11.82 -7.98
N VAL A 205 13.24 11.85 -8.59
CA VAL A 205 13.13 12.02 -10.05
C VAL A 205 13.29 13.50 -10.39
N LYS A 206 14.53 13.89 -10.75
CA LYS A 206 14.90 15.31 -10.95
C LYS A 206 14.39 15.92 -12.26
N SER A 207 14.46 15.17 -13.36
CA SER A 207 14.00 15.61 -14.67
C SER A 207 12.88 14.71 -15.15
N PHE A 208 11.65 15.24 -15.20
CA PHE A 208 10.47 14.49 -15.64
C PHE A 208 9.63 15.36 -16.58
N SER A 209 9.33 14.81 -17.76
CA SER A 209 8.38 15.40 -18.70
C SER A 209 7.23 14.45 -18.92
N THR A 210 6.03 15.03 -18.97
CA THR A 210 4.80 14.33 -19.34
C THR A 210 4.45 14.51 -20.82
N ASP A 211 5.29 15.19 -21.59
CA ASP A 211 4.99 15.57 -22.97
C ASP A 211 4.80 14.32 -23.83
N GLY A 212 3.74 14.34 -24.65
CA GLY A 212 3.32 13.19 -25.46
C GLY A 212 2.59 12.09 -24.68
N TRP A 213 2.68 12.06 -23.35
CA TRP A 213 2.09 11.01 -22.53
C TRP A 213 0.85 11.45 -21.74
N VAL A 214 0.82 12.67 -21.20
CA VAL A 214 -0.29 13.16 -20.37
C VAL A 214 -0.86 14.46 -20.93
N ALA A 215 -2.19 14.58 -20.89
CA ALA A 215 -2.86 15.80 -21.32
C ALA A 215 -2.35 17.03 -20.52
N PRO A 216 -2.02 18.17 -21.19
CA PRO A 216 -1.42 19.34 -20.53
C PRO A 216 -2.24 19.95 -19.38
N LYS A 217 -3.56 19.76 -19.39
CA LYS A 217 -4.45 20.22 -18.32
C LYS A 217 -4.31 19.37 -17.06
N LEU A 218 -4.04 18.08 -17.22
CA LEU A 218 -3.86 17.14 -16.12
C LEU A 218 -2.45 17.23 -15.54
N SER A 219 -1.43 17.38 -16.39
CA SER A 219 -0.02 17.50 -15.96
C SER A 219 0.23 18.63 -14.96
N LYS A 220 -0.55 19.71 -15.04
CA LYS A 220 -0.43 20.86 -14.13
C LYS A 220 -1.15 20.70 -12.79
N ARG A 221 -1.98 19.67 -12.62
CA ARG A 221 -2.91 19.58 -11.46
C ARG A 221 -2.82 18.25 -10.70
N ALA A 222 -2.48 17.16 -11.38
CA ALA A 222 -2.35 15.86 -10.75
C ALA A 222 -1.10 15.79 -9.87
N ASP A 223 -1.14 14.90 -8.88
CA ASP A 223 0.02 14.59 -8.07
C ASP A 223 1.08 13.83 -8.90
N LYS A 224 2.36 13.99 -8.55
CA LYS A 224 3.48 13.32 -9.23
C LYS A 224 3.29 11.81 -9.31
N PHE A 225 2.77 11.15 -8.28
CA PHE A 225 2.55 9.70 -8.33
C PHE A 225 1.60 9.30 -9.48
N MET A 226 0.58 10.11 -9.76
CA MET A 226 -0.33 9.89 -10.88
C MET A 226 0.38 10.11 -12.20
N LEU A 227 1.19 11.16 -12.31
CA LEU A 227 1.90 11.48 -13.54
C LEU A 227 2.93 10.41 -13.90
N TYR A 228 3.69 9.92 -12.91
CA TYR A 228 4.63 8.80 -13.08
C TYR A 228 3.91 7.55 -13.55
N MET A 229 2.78 7.21 -12.91
CA MET A 229 1.94 6.06 -13.28
C MET A 229 1.37 6.16 -14.70
N LEU A 230 0.77 7.30 -15.05
CA LEU A 230 0.18 7.53 -16.38
C LEU A 230 1.25 7.42 -17.48
N THR A 231 2.42 8.00 -17.22
CA THR A 231 3.55 7.96 -18.16
C THR A 231 4.10 6.55 -18.30
N ALA A 232 4.44 5.89 -17.19
CA ALA A 232 4.95 4.51 -17.19
C ALA A 232 3.94 3.53 -17.81
N GLY A 233 2.66 3.66 -17.51
CA GLY A 233 1.61 2.79 -18.06
C GLY A 233 1.47 2.93 -19.58
N LYS A 234 1.50 4.15 -20.11
CA LYS A 234 1.47 4.36 -21.57
C LYS A 234 2.75 3.92 -22.27
N LYS A 235 3.91 4.09 -21.62
CA LYS A 235 5.17 3.51 -22.12
C LYS A 235 5.11 1.98 -22.17
N ALA A 236 4.53 1.35 -21.15
CA ALA A 236 4.33 -0.10 -21.13
C ALA A 236 3.42 -0.59 -22.26
N LEU A 237 2.35 0.15 -22.59
CA LEU A 237 1.50 -0.15 -23.76
C LEU A 237 2.26 -0.01 -25.07
N ALA A 238 3.07 1.05 -25.21
CA ALA A 238 3.90 1.27 -26.39
C ALA A 238 4.94 0.14 -26.57
N ASP A 239 5.63 -0.24 -25.50
CA ASP A 239 6.57 -1.37 -25.46
C ASP A 239 5.87 -2.70 -25.80
N ALA A 240 4.63 -2.90 -25.33
CA ALA A 240 3.82 -4.06 -25.68
C ALA A 240 3.37 -4.11 -27.14
N GLY A 241 3.63 -3.08 -27.94
CA GLY A 241 3.14 -2.95 -29.31
C GLY A 241 1.62 -2.79 -29.39
N ILE A 242 0.98 -2.25 -28.36
CA ILE A 242 -0.45 -1.91 -28.38
C ILE A 242 -0.59 -0.50 -28.99
N THR A 243 -0.50 -0.44 -30.32
CA THR A 243 -0.71 0.79 -31.11
C THR A 243 -2.18 1.18 -31.16
N ASP A 244 -2.52 2.34 -31.73
CA ASP A 244 -3.91 2.77 -31.88
C ASP A 244 -4.75 1.77 -32.69
N GLU A 245 -4.16 1.10 -33.70
CA GLU A 245 -4.83 0.06 -34.48
C GLU A 245 -5.17 -1.15 -33.61
N VAL A 246 -4.18 -1.69 -32.89
CA VAL A 246 -4.38 -2.82 -31.96
C VAL A 246 -5.38 -2.43 -30.89
N MET A 247 -5.24 -1.24 -30.33
CA MET A 247 -6.11 -0.68 -29.30
C MET A 247 -7.58 -0.66 -29.76
N ASN A 248 -7.87 -0.36 -31.02
CA ASN A 248 -9.24 -0.36 -31.57
C ASN A 248 -9.83 -1.77 -31.76
N GLU A 249 -8.99 -2.78 -31.93
CA GLU A 249 -9.41 -4.18 -32.08
C GLU A 249 -9.59 -4.90 -30.74
N LEU A 250 -8.98 -4.40 -29.66
CA LEU A 250 -9.12 -4.97 -28.31
C LEU A 250 -10.56 -4.86 -27.79
N ASP A 251 -11.04 -5.94 -27.17
CA ASP A 251 -12.23 -5.88 -26.34
C ASP A 251 -11.94 -5.11 -25.06
N LYS A 252 -12.39 -3.84 -25.02
CA LYS A 252 -12.17 -2.92 -23.90
C LYS A 252 -12.73 -3.43 -22.57
N THR A 253 -13.77 -4.25 -22.61
CA THR A 253 -14.38 -4.83 -21.41
C THR A 253 -13.50 -5.90 -20.76
N ARG A 254 -12.51 -6.40 -21.52
CA ARG A 254 -11.53 -7.39 -21.08
C ARG A 254 -10.13 -6.80 -20.88
N CYS A 255 -10.00 -5.49 -20.92
CA CYS A 255 -8.73 -4.79 -20.65
C CYS A 255 -8.86 -4.01 -19.34
N GLY A 256 -8.02 -4.32 -18.34
CA GLY A 256 -8.11 -3.73 -17.00
C GLY A 256 -6.83 -3.01 -16.55
N VAL A 257 -6.95 -2.22 -15.49
CA VAL A 257 -5.84 -1.43 -14.93
C VAL A 257 -5.83 -1.60 -13.42
N LEU A 258 -4.72 -2.12 -12.90
CA LEU A 258 -4.50 -2.37 -11.49
C LEU A 258 -3.10 -1.88 -11.11
N ILE A 259 -2.91 -0.57 -11.04
CA ILE A 259 -1.65 0.05 -10.63
C ILE A 259 -1.89 0.75 -9.29
N GLY A 260 -1.14 0.34 -8.26
CA GLY A 260 -1.35 0.80 -6.88
C GLY A 260 -0.41 1.93 -6.47
N SER A 261 -0.64 2.45 -5.27
CA SER A 261 0.25 3.39 -4.58
C SER A 261 0.18 3.15 -3.08
N GLY A 262 1.33 3.19 -2.41
CA GLY A 262 1.40 3.08 -0.96
C GLY A 262 0.89 4.34 -0.26
N MET A 263 1.23 5.52 -0.79
CA MET A 263 1.00 6.80 -0.12
C MET A 263 -0.01 7.71 -0.83
N GLY A 264 -0.36 7.41 -2.08
CA GLY A 264 -1.26 8.21 -2.89
C GLY A 264 -0.76 9.64 -3.11
N GLY A 265 -1.71 10.56 -3.30
CA GLY A 265 -1.40 11.97 -3.57
C GLY A 265 -1.15 12.77 -2.30
N MET A 266 -0.13 12.37 -1.55
CA MET A 266 0.16 12.96 -0.24
C MET A 266 0.53 14.45 -0.34
N LYS A 267 1.11 14.90 -1.47
CA LYS A 267 1.42 16.32 -1.69
C LYS A 267 0.13 17.12 -1.83
N VAL A 268 -0.82 16.63 -2.64
CA VAL A 268 -2.14 17.26 -2.79
C VAL A 268 -2.86 17.36 -1.45
N PHE A 269 -2.81 16.30 -0.64
CA PHE A 269 -3.40 16.31 0.69
C PHE A 269 -2.73 17.33 1.63
N SER A 270 -1.40 17.36 1.66
CA SER A 270 -0.63 18.33 2.46
C SER A 270 -0.96 19.78 2.09
N ASP A 271 -1.01 20.09 0.80
CA ASP A 271 -1.37 21.44 0.32
C ASP A 271 -2.80 21.82 0.72
N ALA A 272 -3.71 20.84 0.71
CA ALA A 272 -5.10 21.06 1.08
C ALA A 272 -5.27 21.37 2.58
N ILE A 273 -4.43 20.79 3.45
CA ILE A 273 -4.39 21.15 4.88
C ILE A 273 -3.96 22.60 5.07
N GLU A 274 -2.93 23.06 4.35
CA GLU A 274 -2.49 24.47 4.40
C GLU A 274 -3.58 25.42 3.90
N ALA A 275 -4.28 25.05 2.81
CA ALA A 275 -5.42 25.81 2.33
C ALA A 275 -6.59 25.84 3.34
N LEU A 276 -6.86 24.71 4.00
CA LEU A 276 -7.94 24.57 5.00
C LEU A 276 -7.68 25.47 6.22
N ARG A 277 -6.42 25.63 6.64
CA ARG A 277 -6.04 26.55 7.74
C ARG A 277 -6.44 28.00 7.45
N VAL A 278 -6.49 28.39 6.17
CA VAL A 278 -7.02 29.69 5.75
C VAL A 278 -8.55 29.65 5.68
N SER A 279 -9.12 28.71 4.92
CA SER A 279 -10.56 28.48 4.81
C SER A 279 -10.85 27.23 3.97
N TYR A 280 -11.91 26.49 4.28
CA TYR A 280 -12.39 25.40 3.41
C TYR A 280 -12.66 25.85 1.96
N LYS A 281 -13.01 27.13 1.75
CA LYS A 281 -13.24 27.72 0.41
C LYS A 281 -11.98 27.86 -0.43
N LYS A 282 -10.79 27.75 0.18
CA LYS A 282 -9.49 27.82 -0.50
C LYS A 282 -8.96 26.46 -0.91
N MET A 283 -9.59 25.37 -0.46
CA MET A 283 -9.19 24.02 -0.84
C MET A 283 -9.37 23.79 -2.34
N ASN A 284 -8.42 23.06 -2.93
CA ASN A 284 -8.54 22.62 -4.32
C ASN A 284 -9.74 21.66 -4.44
N PRO A 285 -10.72 21.91 -5.34
CA PRO A 285 -11.85 21.01 -5.53
C PRO A 285 -11.44 19.61 -6.02
N PHE A 286 -10.24 19.47 -6.57
CA PHE A 286 -9.66 18.19 -6.98
C PHE A 286 -8.81 17.52 -5.88
N CYS A 287 -8.80 18.05 -4.65
CA CYS A 287 -8.03 17.48 -3.55
C CYS A 287 -8.35 15.99 -3.34
N VAL A 288 -9.64 15.66 -3.16
CA VAL A 288 -10.03 14.26 -2.88
C VAL A 288 -9.70 13.36 -4.07
N PRO A 289 -10.11 13.67 -5.31
CA PRO A 289 -9.73 12.85 -6.46
C PRO A 289 -8.22 12.64 -6.60
N PHE A 290 -7.40 13.68 -6.47
CA PHE A 290 -5.95 13.55 -6.71
C PHE A 290 -5.17 13.03 -5.51
N ALA A 291 -5.78 12.94 -4.32
CA ALA A 291 -5.15 12.35 -3.15
C ALA A 291 -5.34 10.82 -3.06
N THR A 292 -6.44 10.27 -3.59
CA THR A 292 -6.76 8.86 -3.41
C THR A 292 -5.88 7.93 -4.26
N THR A 293 -5.48 6.79 -3.68
CA THR A 293 -4.56 5.83 -4.32
C THR A 293 -5.13 5.20 -5.60
N ASN A 294 -6.46 5.14 -5.74
CA ASN A 294 -7.13 4.56 -6.91
C ASN A 294 -7.19 5.49 -8.14
N MET A 295 -7.02 6.81 -7.96
CA MET A 295 -7.35 7.74 -9.02
C MET A 295 -6.36 7.66 -10.18
N GLY A 296 -5.07 7.38 -9.93
CA GLY A 296 -4.09 7.18 -11.00
C GLY A 296 -4.53 6.07 -11.97
N SER A 297 -4.91 4.90 -11.44
CA SER A 297 -5.41 3.77 -12.21
C SER A 297 -6.71 4.07 -12.95
N ALA A 298 -7.66 4.73 -12.28
CA ALA A 298 -8.93 5.14 -12.88
C ALA A 298 -8.73 6.15 -14.02
N MET A 299 -7.85 7.14 -13.83
CA MET A 299 -7.54 8.14 -14.85
C MET A 299 -6.85 7.53 -16.06
N LEU A 300 -5.92 6.59 -15.85
CA LEU A 300 -5.28 5.88 -16.96
C LEU A 300 -6.32 5.11 -17.77
N ALA A 301 -7.20 4.35 -17.12
CA ALA A 301 -8.26 3.60 -17.80
C ALA A 301 -9.23 4.50 -18.58
N MET A 302 -9.63 5.65 -18.01
CA MET A 302 -10.46 6.64 -18.71
C MET A 302 -9.76 7.20 -19.95
N ASP A 303 -8.45 7.44 -19.85
CA ASP A 303 -7.63 8.01 -20.94
C ASP A 303 -7.44 7.03 -22.11
N ILE A 304 -7.28 5.73 -21.83
CA ILE A 304 -7.10 4.68 -22.85
C ILE A 304 -8.40 3.92 -23.21
N GLY A 305 -9.52 4.26 -22.57
CA GLY A 305 -10.84 3.67 -22.81
C GLY A 305 -11.00 2.22 -22.35
N TRP A 306 -10.27 1.79 -21.33
CA TRP A 306 -10.34 0.42 -20.79
C TRP A 306 -11.44 0.28 -19.74
N MET A 307 -12.22 -0.80 -19.83
CA MET A 307 -13.47 -1.01 -19.06
C MET A 307 -13.46 -2.29 -18.21
N GLY A 308 -12.36 -3.04 -18.21
CA GLY A 308 -12.17 -4.23 -17.38
C GLY A 308 -11.89 -3.92 -15.90
N PRO A 309 -11.37 -4.88 -15.13
CA PRO A 309 -11.12 -4.71 -13.70
C PRO A 309 -10.26 -3.47 -13.39
N ASN A 310 -10.78 -2.58 -12.55
CA ASN A 310 -10.08 -1.38 -12.10
C ASN A 310 -10.45 -1.04 -10.64
N TYR A 311 -9.46 -1.18 -9.76
CA TYR A 311 -9.55 -0.83 -8.35
C TYR A 311 -8.14 -0.51 -7.84
N SER A 312 -7.99 -0.24 -6.54
CA SER A 312 -6.69 0.05 -5.92
C SER A 312 -6.38 -0.97 -4.85
N ILE A 313 -5.12 -1.41 -4.84
CA ILE A 313 -4.54 -2.11 -3.71
C ILE A 313 -3.48 -1.18 -3.12
N SER A 314 -3.45 -1.07 -1.80
CA SER A 314 -2.43 -0.33 -1.07
C SER A 314 -1.99 -1.19 0.11
N THR A 315 -0.81 -1.77 -0.01
CA THR A 315 -0.19 -2.66 0.99
C THR A 315 1.24 -2.20 1.27
N ALA A 316 1.42 -0.88 1.42
CA ALA A 316 2.71 -0.23 1.64
C ALA A 316 3.76 -0.68 0.60
N CYS A 317 4.93 -1.13 1.03
CA CYS A 317 6.03 -1.56 0.15
C CYS A 317 5.67 -2.73 -0.77
N ALA A 318 4.66 -3.54 -0.42
CA ALA A 318 4.25 -4.71 -1.21
C ALA A 318 3.18 -4.38 -2.29
N THR A 319 2.76 -3.11 -2.39
CA THR A 319 1.62 -2.70 -3.23
C THR A 319 1.71 -3.20 -4.67
N SER A 320 2.87 -3.02 -5.33
CA SER A 320 3.05 -3.45 -6.72
C SER A 320 2.96 -4.97 -6.88
N ASN A 321 3.51 -5.74 -5.94
CA ASN A 321 3.45 -7.20 -5.98
C ASN A 321 2.00 -7.69 -5.85
N PHE A 322 1.22 -7.04 -4.98
CA PHE A 322 -0.20 -7.32 -4.85
C PHE A 322 -0.97 -7.04 -6.14
N CYS A 323 -0.69 -5.90 -6.77
CA CYS A 323 -1.27 -5.54 -8.05
C CYS A 323 -0.93 -6.56 -9.16
N ILE A 324 0.34 -6.97 -9.28
CA ILE A 324 0.78 -7.93 -10.31
C ILE A 324 0.08 -9.28 -10.15
N LEU A 325 0.07 -9.85 -8.94
CA LEU A 325 -0.55 -11.16 -8.72
C LEU A 325 -2.08 -11.10 -8.89
N ASN A 326 -2.76 -10.04 -8.45
CA ASN A 326 -4.20 -9.91 -8.66
C ASN A 326 -4.56 -9.67 -10.14
N ALA A 327 -3.75 -8.91 -10.88
CA ALA A 327 -3.90 -8.75 -12.32
C ALA A 327 -3.73 -10.08 -13.07
N ALA A 328 -2.72 -10.87 -12.72
CA ALA A 328 -2.54 -12.21 -13.26
C ALA A 328 -3.76 -13.10 -12.94
N ASN A 329 -4.29 -13.04 -11.72
CA ASN A 329 -5.48 -13.80 -11.32
C ASN A 329 -6.73 -13.42 -12.13
N HIS A 330 -6.94 -12.14 -12.46
CA HIS A 330 -8.04 -11.75 -13.35
C HIS A 330 -7.91 -12.40 -14.73
N ILE A 331 -6.70 -12.49 -15.29
CA ILE A 331 -6.45 -13.17 -16.57
C ILE A 331 -6.69 -14.67 -16.43
N ILE A 332 -6.11 -15.32 -15.41
CA ILE A 332 -6.24 -16.75 -15.14
C ILE A 332 -7.72 -17.17 -15.01
N ARG A 333 -8.53 -16.34 -14.34
CA ARG A 333 -9.96 -16.58 -14.11
C ARG A 333 -10.85 -16.31 -15.32
N GLY A 334 -10.31 -15.75 -16.41
CA GLY A 334 -11.11 -15.43 -17.58
C GLY A 334 -11.79 -14.06 -17.53
N GLU A 335 -11.46 -13.21 -16.57
CA GLU A 335 -12.12 -11.90 -16.37
C GLU A 335 -11.50 -10.80 -17.23
N ALA A 336 -10.21 -10.93 -17.58
CA ALA A 336 -9.49 -10.01 -18.48
C ALA A 336 -8.59 -10.78 -19.44
N ASP A 337 -8.19 -10.14 -20.54
CA ASP A 337 -7.19 -10.63 -21.50
C ASP A 337 -5.91 -9.83 -21.41
N VAL A 338 -6.01 -8.53 -21.10
CA VAL A 338 -4.89 -7.62 -20.93
C VAL A 338 -5.06 -6.85 -19.61
N MET A 339 -4.00 -6.74 -18.83
CA MET A 339 -3.98 -5.99 -17.58
C MET A 339 -2.72 -5.13 -17.51
N LEU A 340 -2.89 -3.83 -17.26
CA LEU A 340 -1.81 -3.00 -16.77
C LEU A 340 -1.68 -3.19 -15.27
N CYS A 341 -0.49 -3.47 -14.76
CA CYS A 341 -0.27 -3.62 -13.31
C CYS A 341 1.08 -3.12 -12.85
N GLY A 342 1.16 -2.68 -11.59
CA GLY A 342 2.40 -2.19 -11.01
C GLY A 342 2.20 -1.28 -9.82
N GLY A 343 3.12 -0.33 -9.63
CA GLY A 343 3.06 0.64 -8.53
C GLY A 343 3.64 2.01 -8.91
N SER A 344 3.22 3.04 -8.16
CA SER A 344 3.76 4.40 -8.26
C SER A 344 3.68 5.13 -6.93
N ASP A 345 4.73 5.86 -6.57
CA ASP A 345 4.78 6.72 -5.38
C ASP A 345 5.66 7.95 -5.60
N ALA A 346 5.30 9.06 -4.95
CA ALA A 346 6.02 10.34 -5.01
C ALA A 346 6.06 11.04 -3.64
N ALA A 347 6.50 10.29 -2.62
CA ALA A 347 6.46 10.72 -1.22
C ALA A 347 7.69 11.54 -0.77
N ILE A 348 8.56 11.97 -1.69
CA ILE A 348 9.71 12.84 -1.36
C ILE A 348 9.21 14.29 -1.23
N ILE A 349 8.51 14.53 -0.12
CA ILE A 349 7.91 15.80 0.28
C ILE A 349 8.10 16.00 1.79
N PRO A 350 7.98 17.22 2.34
CA PRO A 350 8.29 17.49 3.75
C PRO A 350 7.57 16.56 4.75
N ILE A 351 6.27 16.33 4.54
CA ILE A 351 5.46 15.46 5.42
C ILE A 351 5.87 13.98 5.30
N GLY A 352 6.22 13.52 4.09
CA GLY A 352 6.67 12.15 3.84
C GLY A 352 8.04 11.88 4.47
N LEU A 353 9.01 12.77 4.21
CA LEU A 353 10.34 12.70 4.82
C LEU A 353 10.25 12.79 6.35
N GLY A 354 9.46 13.74 6.87
CA GLY A 354 9.28 13.93 8.31
C GLY A 354 8.67 12.72 9.01
N GLY A 355 7.69 12.07 8.39
CA GLY A 355 7.06 10.85 8.94
C GLY A 355 8.07 9.71 9.11
N PHE A 356 8.86 9.41 8.08
CA PHE A 356 9.86 8.34 8.17
C PHE A 356 11.08 8.69 9.04
N VAL A 357 11.44 9.97 9.13
CA VAL A 357 12.40 10.47 10.11
C VAL A 357 11.91 10.25 11.54
N ALA A 358 10.64 10.55 11.82
CA ALA A 358 10.06 10.40 13.16
C ALA A 358 10.10 8.94 13.65
N CYS A 359 9.89 7.99 12.73
CA CYS A 359 9.98 6.56 13.02
C CYS A 359 11.42 6.00 12.95
N ARG A 360 12.44 6.85 12.74
CA ARG A 360 13.87 6.47 12.65
C ARG A 360 14.16 5.39 11.59
N ALA A 361 13.43 5.42 10.49
CA ALA A 361 13.52 4.38 9.46
C ALA A 361 14.53 4.70 8.34
N LEU A 362 14.98 5.95 8.25
CA LEU A 362 15.83 6.43 7.14
C LEU A 362 17.31 6.47 7.49
N SER A 363 18.15 6.14 6.52
CA SER A 363 19.59 6.39 6.58
C SER A 363 19.87 7.89 6.76
N GLN A 364 20.88 8.22 7.56
CA GLN A 364 21.31 9.61 7.80
C GLN A 364 22.68 9.90 7.16
N ARG A 365 23.12 9.05 6.23
CA ARG A 365 24.42 9.16 5.56
C ARG A 365 24.45 10.24 4.46
N ASN A 366 24.19 11.47 4.86
CA ASN A 366 24.15 12.61 3.95
C ASN A 366 25.51 12.92 3.28
N SER A 367 26.62 12.52 3.90
CA SER A 367 27.97 12.80 3.39
C SER A 367 28.39 11.90 2.22
N ASP A 368 27.72 10.77 2.01
CA ASP A 368 27.97 9.87 0.88
C ASP A 368 26.63 9.27 0.39
N PRO A 369 25.78 10.08 -0.27
CA PRO A 369 24.41 9.68 -0.65
C PRO A 369 24.40 8.40 -1.49
N THR A 370 25.34 8.28 -2.43
CA THR A 370 25.42 7.16 -3.37
C THR A 370 25.62 5.80 -2.68
N LYS A 371 26.16 5.79 -1.46
CA LYS A 371 26.40 4.59 -0.66
C LYS A 371 25.46 4.47 0.54
N ALA A 372 24.47 5.33 0.69
CA ALA A 372 23.56 5.29 1.85
C ALA A 372 22.71 4.02 1.86
N SER A 373 22.13 3.65 0.70
CA SER A 373 21.43 2.37 0.55
C SER A 373 22.45 1.24 0.41
N ARG A 374 22.56 0.40 1.45
CA ARG A 374 23.53 -0.69 1.54
C ARG A 374 22.91 -1.95 2.15
N PRO A 375 21.98 -2.61 1.43
CA PRO A 375 21.35 -3.84 1.92
C PRO A 375 22.39 -4.86 2.41
N TRP A 376 22.12 -5.45 3.57
CA TRP A 376 22.97 -6.45 4.25
C TRP A 376 24.36 -6.00 4.71
N ASP A 377 24.79 -4.77 4.44
CA ASP A 377 26.05 -4.25 5.00
C ASP A 377 25.95 -4.10 6.53
N ILE A 378 27.06 -4.33 7.22
CA ILE A 378 27.14 -4.21 8.68
C ILE A 378 26.90 -2.78 9.17
N ASN A 379 27.17 -1.78 8.32
CA ASN A 379 27.02 -0.36 8.64
C ASN A 379 25.75 0.26 8.02
N ARG A 380 24.75 -0.55 7.65
CA ARG A 380 23.43 -0.05 7.24
C ARG A 380 22.73 0.62 8.43
N ASP A 381 22.05 1.73 8.17
CA ASP A 381 21.45 2.59 9.21
C ASP A 381 19.99 2.99 8.91
N GLY A 382 19.35 2.32 7.96
CA GLY A 382 17.98 2.58 7.52
C GLY A 382 17.86 2.50 5.99
N PHE A 383 16.63 2.57 5.48
CA PHE A 383 16.42 2.62 4.02
C PHE A 383 16.60 4.04 3.49
N VAL A 384 16.69 4.17 2.16
CA VAL A 384 16.69 5.47 1.47
C VAL A 384 15.40 5.57 0.65
N MET A 385 14.65 6.65 0.82
CA MET A 385 13.41 6.88 0.06
C MET A 385 13.72 7.05 -1.43
N GLY A 386 12.83 6.53 -2.27
CA GLY A 386 12.82 6.79 -3.71
C GLY A 386 11.40 7.14 -4.18
N GLU A 387 11.30 7.80 -5.32
CA GLU A 387 10.04 8.02 -6.01
C GLU A 387 10.10 7.51 -7.46
N GLY A 388 8.93 7.23 -8.03
CA GLY A 388 8.84 6.72 -9.39
C GLY A 388 7.62 5.83 -9.62
N ALA A 389 7.62 5.16 -10.76
CA ALA A 389 6.63 4.16 -11.14
C ALA A 389 7.28 3.01 -11.93
N GLY A 390 6.70 1.81 -11.77
CA GLY A 390 7.00 0.65 -12.60
C GLY A 390 5.69 -0.04 -12.98
N VAL A 391 5.47 -0.27 -14.27
CA VAL A 391 4.24 -0.83 -14.82
C VAL A 391 4.57 -1.94 -15.83
N LEU A 392 3.82 -3.02 -15.76
CA LEU A 392 3.86 -4.16 -16.67
C LEU A 392 2.54 -4.27 -17.43
N VAL A 393 2.60 -4.75 -18.67
CA VAL A 393 1.46 -5.29 -19.40
C VAL A 393 1.47 -6.80 -19.22
N LEU A 394 0.49 -7.32 -18.49
CA LEU A 394 0.18 -8.74 -18.44
C LEU A 394 -0.87 -9.08 -19.47
N GLU A 395 -0.68 -10.20 -20.14
CA GLU A 395 -1.56 -10.61 -21.23
C GLU A 395 -1.76 -12.13 -21.25
N GLU A 396 -2.92 -12.59 -21.69
CA GLU A 396 -3.14 -14.02 -21.90
C GLU A 396 -2.29 -14.53 -23.07
N LEU A 397 -1.64 -15.68 -22.89
CA LEU A 397 -0.65 -16.21 -23.82
C LEU A 397 -1.15 -16.36 -25.26
N GLU A 398 -2.32 -16.98 -25.46
CA GLU A 398 -2.83 -17.20 -26.82
C GLU A 398 -3.34 -15.89 -27.44
N HIS A 399 -3.88 -14.96 -26.65
CA HIS A 399 -4.17 -13.59 -27.05
C HIS A 399 -2.91 -12.85 -27.53
N ALA A 400 -1.83 -12.88 -26.74
CA ALA A 400 -0.54 -12.28 -27.07
C ALA A 400 0.06 -12.87 -28.36
N LYS A 401 0.03 -14.19 -28.50
CA LYS A 401 0.49 -14.88 -29.73
C LYS A 401 -0.32 -14.50 -30.96
N LYS A 402 -1.65 -14.39 -30.82
CA LYS A 402 -2.55 -14.08 -31.95
C LYS A 402 -2.21 -12.72 -32.58
N ARG A 403 -1.84 -11.74 -31.76
CA ARG A 403 -1.41 -10.40 -32.24
C ARG A 403 0.09 -10.29 -32.52
N GLY A 404 0.87 -11.38 -32.35
CA GLY A 404 2.31 -11.38 -32.58
C GLY A 404 3.12 -10.56 -31.57
N ALA A 405 2.68 -10.49 -30.32
CA ALA A 405 3.35 -9.73 -29.27
C ALA A 405 4.75 -10.28 -28.94
N THR A 406 5.68 -9.38 -28.60
CA THR A 406 6.91 -9.75 -27.90
C THR A 406 6.56 -10.28 -26.51
N ILE A 407 7.15 -11.40 -26.11
CA ILE A 407 6.94 -12.02 -24.80
C ILE A 407 8.26 -11.99 -24.04
N TYR A 408 8.31 -11.22 -22.96
CA TYR A 408 9.49 -11.09 -22.12
C TYR A 408 9.65 -12.26 -21.16
N ALA A 409 8.55 -12.63 -20.51
CA ALA A 409 8.52 -13.67 -19.49
C ALA A 409 7.10 -14.25 -19.34
N GLU A 410 7.03 -15.43 -18.73
CA GLU A 410 5.78 -16.01 -18.27
C GLU A 410 5.64 -15.83 -16.76
N PHE A 411 4.45 -15.42 -16.32
CA PHE A 411 4.10 -15.38 -14.90
C PHE A 411 3.70 -16.78 -14.44
N LEU A 412 4.55 -17.39 -13.61
CA LEU A 412 4.34 -18.75 -13.11
C LEU A 412 3.61 -18.80 -11.75
N GLY A 413 3.64 -17.71 -10.99
CA GLY A 413 2.94 -17.67 -9.70
C GLY A 413 3.38 -16.53 -8.79
N GLY A 414 2.65 -16.41 -7.69
CA GLY A 414 2.92 -15.51 -6.57
C GLY A 414 2.05 -15.89 -5.38
N SER A 415 2.38 -15.39 -4.21
CA SER A 415 1.63 -15.60 -2.97
C SER A 415 1.66 -14.33 -2.12
N PHE A 416 0.77 -14.28 -1.13
CA PHE A 416 0.79 -13.29 -0.08
C PHE A 416 0.68 -14.00 1.27
N THR A 417 1.46 -13.54 2.24
CA THR A 417 1.48 -14.03 3.61
C THR A 417 1.40 -12.83 4.57
N SER A 418 1.34 -13.06 5.88
CA SER A 418 1.30 -12.00 6.89
C SER A 418 1.94 -12.48 8.19
N ASP A 419 3.08 -11.86 8.55
CA ASP A 419 3.87 -12.19 9.75
C ASP A 419 3.04 -12.27 11.03
N ALA A 420 1.96 -11.49 11.12
CA ALA A 420 1.10 -11.37 12.31
C ALA A 420 1.91 -11.13 13.60
N TYR A 421 3.03 -10.40 13.49
CA TYR A 421 4.06 -10.31 14.51
C TYR A 421 4.20 -8.90 15.09
N HIS A 422 4.65 -7.95 14.27
CA HIS A 422 4.86 -6.57 14.68
C HIS A 422 4.42 -5.62 13.55
N MET A 423 4.10 -4.37 13.90
CA MET A 423 3.57 -3.39 12.93
C MET A 423 4.58 -3.03 11.84
N THR A 424 5.88 -2.99 12.16
CA THR A 424 6.95 -2.54 11.26
C THR A 424 8.20 -3.40 11.29
N GLU A 425 8.30 -4.33 12.23
CA GLU A 425 9.47 -5.21 12.35
C GLU A 425 9.10 -6.56 11.76
N PRO A 426 9.96 -7.15 10.91
CA PRO A 426 9.70 -8.48 10.38
C PRO A 426 9.83 -9.53 11.48
N HIS A 427 9.16 -10.67 11.32
CA HIS A 427 9.37 -11.82 12.20
C HIS A 427 10.85 -12.26 12.16
N PRO A 428 11.54 -12.43 13.30
CA PRO A 428 12.99 -12.65 13.34
C PRO A 428 13.45 -13.93 12.64
N GLU A 429 12.58 -14.95 12.58
CA GLU A 429 12.88 -16.24 11.93
C GLU A 429 12.51 -16.28 10.44
N GLY A 430 11.76 -15.30 9.92
CA GLY A 430 11.39 -15.25 8.50
C GLY A 430 10.53 -16.43 8.01
N MET A 431 9.78 -17.10 8.90
CA MET A 431 9.07 -18.37 8.66
C MET A 431 7.98 -18.35 7.58
N GLU A 432 7.62 -17.17 7.08
CA GLU A 432 6.57 -16.97 6.09
C GLU A 432 6.91 -17.50 4.70
N THR A 433 8.20 -17.78 4.44
CA THR A 433 8.70 -18.18 3.12
C THR A 433 8.53 -19.66 2.80
N ASP A 434 8.08 -20.47 3.76
CA ASP A 434 8.09 -21.94 3.69
C ASP A 434 6.74 -22.56 3.24
N TYR A 435 5.74 -21.74 2.88
CA TYR A 435 4.38 -22.19 2.52
C TYR A 435 4.02 -22.07 1.03
#